data_AF-A0A8H9M1W6-F1
#
_entry.id   AF-A0A8H9M1W6-F1
#
_cell.length_a   1.000
_cell.length_b   1.000
_cell.length_c   1.000
_cell.angle_alpha   90.00
_cell.angle_beta   90.00
_cell.angle_gamma   90.00
#
_symmetry.space_group_name_H-M   'P 1'
#
loop_
_entity.id
_entity.type
_entity.pdbx_description
1 polymer ?
#
loop_
_entity_poly.entity_id
_entity_poly.type
_entity_poly.pdbx_seq_one_letter_code
_entity_poly.pdbx_strand_id
1 'polypeptide(L)'
;MTHNEIQSLVFAALELTNQSREDDAQVPIASDTPLFGKQGHLDSMGLVALLIDIEDMLQDQDIHISLSDERAMSAANSPFKNVSTLVAHIDTLLKGE
;
A
#
# COMPACT_ATOMS: atom_id res chain seq x y z
N MET A 1 12.79 -6.42 7.93
CA MET A 1 11.77 -5.49 8.46
C MET A 1 10.75 -6.24 9.30
N THR A 2 10.24 -5.60 10.33
CA THR A 2 9.16 -6.04 11.21
C THR A 2 7.81 -5.50 10.73
N HIS A 3 6.71 -6.09 11.20
CA HIS A 3 5.36 -5.64 10.85
C HIS A 3 5.11 -4.15 11.10
N ASN A 4 5.61 -3.62 12.24
CA ASN A 4 5.45 -2.22 12.60
C ASN A 4 6.24 -1.28 11.67
N GLU A 5 7.40 -1.72 11.18
CA GLU A 5 8.19 -0.95 10.20
C GLU A 5 7.49 -0.90 8.85
N ILE A 6 6.94 -2.03 8.39
CA ILE A 6 6.13 -2.09 7.16
C ILE A 6 4.91 -1.16 7.30
N GLN A 7 4.20 -1.23 8.42
CA GLN A 7 3.03 -0.38 8.65
C GLN A 7 3.39 1.10 8.67
N SER A 8 4.50 1.46 9.31
CA SER A 8 4.97 2.86 9.33
C SER A 8 5.35 3.35 7.94
N LEU A 9 5.95 2.49 7.11
CA LEU A 9 6.27 2.81 5.73
C LEU A 9 5.00 3.03 4.89
N VAL A 10 4.00 2.16 5.02
CA VAL A 10 2.71 2.33 4.32
C VAL A 10 2.01 3.62 4.76
N PHE A 11 2.07 3.98 6.05
CA PHE A 11 1.53 5.25 6.54
C PHE A 11 2.26 6.46 5.94
N ALA A 12 3.59 6.43 5.88
CA ALA A 12 4.37 7.50 5.25
C ALA A 12 4.04 7.65 3.75
N ALA A 13 3.86 6.53 3.03
CA ALA A 13 3.44 6.57 1.62
C ALA A 13 2.01 7.15 1.45
N LEU A 14 1.10 6.85 2.38
CA LEU A 14 -0.24 7.46 2.38
C LEU A 14 -0.19 8.95 2.72
N GLU A 15 0.68 9.38 3.64
CA GLU A 15 0.91 10.79 3.92
C GLU A 15 1.44 11.51 2.67
N LEU A 16 2.37 10.90 1.93
CA LEU A 16 2.87 11.44 0.66
C LEU A 16 1.74 11.55 -0.38
N THR A 17 0.95 10.49 -0.54
CA THR A 17 -0.22 10.47 -1.42
C THR A 17 -1.18 11.62 -1.09
N ASN A 18 -1.41 11.85 0.20
CA ASN A 18 -2.28 12.91 0.72
C ASN A 18 -1.76 14.33 0.46
N GLN A 19 -0.45 14.56 0.37
CA GLN A 19 0.10 15.88 0.06
C GLN A 19 -0.33 16.41 -1.31
N SER A 20 -0.67 15.51 -2.24
CA SER A 20 -1.12 15.85 -3.60
C SER A 20 -2.65 15.81 -3.75
N ARG A 21 -3.41 15.69 -2.65
CA ARG A 21 -4.88 15.54 -2.65
C ARG A 21 -5.55 16.69 -1.92
N GLU A 22 -6.77 17.00 -2.32
CA GLU A 22 -7.62 17.99 -1.63
C GLU A 22 -8.05 17.46 -0.25
N ASP A 23 -8.40 18.37 0.66
CA ASP A 23 -8.74 18.05 2.06
C ASP A 23 -9.91 17.07 2.19
N ASP A 24 -10.90 17.14 1.30
CA ASP A 24 -12.07 16.25 1.27
C ASP A 24 -11.80 14.91 0.57
N ALA A 25 -10.66 14.78 -0.09
CA ALA A 25 -10.21 13.57 -0.77
C ALA A 25 -9.08 12.84 -0.02
N GLN A 26 -8.69 13.31 1.17
CA GLN A 26 -7.64 12.70 2.00
C GLN A 26 -7.99 11.25 2.37
N VAL A 27 -6.96 10.40 2.31
CA VAL A 27 -7.04 9.02 2.80
C VAL A 27 -6.72 9.00 4.29
N PRO A 28 -7.59 8.45 5.15
CA PRO A 28 -7.28 8.30 6.57
C PRO A 28 -5.99 7.49 6.81
N ILE A 29 -5.17 7.91 7.77
CA ILE A 29 -3.94 7.20 8.14
C ILE A 29 -4.25 6.26 9.32
N ALA A 30 -4.86 5.12 9.01
CA ALA A 30 -5.19 4.08 9.99
C ALA A 30 -5.10 2.68 9.39
N SER A 31 -4.85 1.66 10.21
CA SER A 31 -4.65 0.27 9.78
C SER A 31 -5.88 -0.34 9.11
N ASP A 32 -7.08 0.06 9.52
CA ASP A 32 -8.35 -0.43 8.95
C ASP A 32 -8.83 0.39 7.74
N THR A 33 -8.08 1.43 7.34
CA THR A 33 -8.47 2.32 6.25
C THR A 33 -8.65 1.55 4.95
N PRO A 34 -9.85 1.58 4.35
CA PRO A 34 -10.09 0.97 3.06
C PRO A 34 -9.32 1.74 1.98
N LEU A 35 -8.47 1.03 1.23
CA LEU A 35 -7.64 1.62 0.17
C LEU A 35 -8.35 1.49 -1.18
N PHE A 36 -8.77 0.28 -1.54
CA PHE A 36 -9.33 -0.01 -2.86
C PHE A 36 -10.68 -0.75 -2.80
N GLY A 37 -11.47 -0.61 -3.88
CA GLY A 37 -12.78 -1.25 -4.04
C GLY A 37 -13.95 -0.34 -3.65
N LYS A 38 -15.12 -0.91 -3.37
CA LYS A 38 -16.38 -0.17 -3.19
C LYS A 38 -16.37 0.90 -2.10
N GLN A 39 -15.52 0.73 -1.08
CA GLN A 39 -15.35 1.67 0.04
C GLN A 39 -13.94 2.28 0.07
N GLY A 40 -13.11 2.01 -0.95
CA GLY A 40 -11.73 2.46 -1.01
C GLY A 40 -11.64 3.96 -1.32
N HIS A 41 -10.62 4.60 -0.77
CA HIS A 41 -10.33 6.02 -1.02
C HIS A 41 -9.51 6.24 -2.30
N LEU A 42 -8.90 5.17 -2.83
CA LEU A 42 -8.08 5.18 -4.03
C LEU A 42 -8.81 4.48 -5.17
N ASP A 43 -8.71 5.07 -6.35
CA ASP A 43 -9.04 4.41 -7.60
C ASP A 43 -7.86 3.55 -8.07
N SER A 44 -7.97 2.95 -9.27
CA SER A 44 -6.91 2.07 -9.77
C SER A 44 -5.58 2.80 -9.97
N MET A 45 -5.61 4.06 -10.43
CA MET A 45 -4.40 4.84 -10.68
C MET A 45 -3.76 5.33 -9.37
N GLY A 46 -4.57 5.80 -8.42
CA GLY A 46 -4.10 6.20 -7.09
C GLY A 46 -3.53 5.03 -6.29
N LEU A 47 -4.11 3.83 -6.45
CA LEU A 47 -3.54 2.63 -5.87
C LEU A 47 -2.18 2.31 -6.49
N VAL A 48 -2.06 2.30 -7.82
CA VAL A 48 -0.77 2.05 -8.50
C VAL A 48 0.29 3.05 -8.05
N ALA A 49 -0.04 4.34 -7.97
CA ALA A 49 0.87 5.37 -7.49
C ALA A 49 1.35 5.08 -6.06
N LEU A 50 0.43 4.76 -5.14
CA LEU A 50 0.79 4.37 -3.77
C LEU A 50 1.72 3.15 -3.73
N LEU A 51 1.47 2.14 -4.56
CA LEU A 51 2.33 0.94 -4.60
C LEU A 51 3.73 1.27 -5.10
N ILE A 52 3.86 2.13 -6.12
CA ILE A 52 5.15 2.59 -6.62
C ILE A 52 5.90 3.37 -5.54
N ASP A 53 5.24 4.29 -4.82
CA ASP A 53 5.86 5.04 -3.72
C ASP A 53 6.39 4.09 -2.63
N ILE A 54 5.62 3.04 -2.29
CA ILE A 54 6.04 2.02 -1.33
C ILE A 54 7.24 1.22 -1.86
N GLU A 55 7.22 0.80 -3.12
CA GLU A 55 8.34 0.09 -3.77
C GLU A 55 9.61 0.93 -3.77
N ASP A 56 9.52 2.22 -4.09
CA ASP A 56 10.65 3.15 -4.08
C ASP A 56 11.23 3.30 -2.66
N MET A 57 10.37 3.48 -1.64
CA MET A 57 10.80 3.57 -0.24
C MET A 57 11.45 2.28 0.29
N LEU A 58 11.05 1.12 -0.23
CA LEU A 58 11.68 -0.17 0.07
C LEU A 58 13.00 -0.32 -0.68
N GLN A 59 13.06 0.13 -1.93
CA GLN A 59 14.27 0.11 -2.74
C GLN A 59 15.39 0.96 -2.12
N ASP A 60 15.04 2.10 -1.51
CA ASP A 60 15.98 2.92 -0.73
C ASP A 60 16.60 2.16 0.46
N GLN A 61 15.98 1.06 0.89
CA GLN A 61 16.46 0.15 1.92
C GLN A 61 17.09 -1.13 1.37
N ASP A 62 17.44 -1.18 0.07
CA ASP A 62 17.99 -2.37 -0.61
C ASP A 62 17.00 -3.56 -0.63
N ILE A 63 15.70 -3.26 -0.59
CA ILE A 63 14.62 -4.25 -0.66
C ILE A 63 13.92 -4.13 -2.01
N HIS A 64 14.15 -5.11 -2.87
CA HIS A 64 13.58 -5.16 -4.22
C HIS A 64 12.41 -6.14 -4.29
N ILE A 65 11.18 -5.63 -4.14
CA ILE A 65 9.95 -6.40 -4.34
C ILE A 65 9.06 -5.72 -5.38
N SER A 66 8.14 -6.48 -6.00
CA SER A 66 7.08 -5.92 -6.84
C SER A 66 5.73 -6.19 -6.20
N LEU A 67 5.05 -5.11 -5.82
CA LEU A 67 3.68 -5.06 -5.32
C LEU A 67 2.68 -4.96 -6.46
N SER A 68 3.04 -4.32 -7.56
CA SER A 68 2.14 -4.10 -8.71
C SER A 68 2.06 -5.28 -9.70
N ASP A 69 2.56 -6.46 -9.35
CA ASP A 69 2.50 -7.63 -10.23
C ASP A 69 1.03 -7.99 -10.56
N GLU A 70 0.74 -8.26 -11.84
CA GLU A 70 -0.62 -8.53 -12.35
C GLU A 70 -1.34 -9.65 -11.58
N ARG A 71 -0.59 -10.56 -10.97
CA ARG A 71 -1.11 -11.65 -10.13
C ARG A 71 -1.73 -11.14 -8.82
N ALA A 72 -1.16 -10.10 -8.21
CA ALA A 72 -1.68 -9.53 -6.97
C ALA A 72 -2.97 -8.71 -7.23
N MET A 73 -3.09 -8.06 -8.38
CA MET A 73 -4.27 -7.27 -8.75
C MET A 73 -5.50 -8.10 -9.13
N SER A 74 -5.30 -9.33 -9.62
CA SER A 74 -6.38 -10.23 -10.07
C SER A 74 -6.85 -11.23 -9.01
N ALA A 75 -6.21 -11.27 -7.84
CA ALA A 75 -6.56 -12.19 -6.76
C ALA A 75 -7.96 -11.89 -6.18
N ALA A 76 -8.80 -12.92 -6.04
CA ALA A 76 -10.16 -12.83 -5.48
C ALA A 76 -10.19 -12.25 -4.05
N ASN A 77 -9.08 -12.37 -3.32
CA ASN A 77 -8.80 -11.68 -2.07
C ASN A 77 -7.72 -10.61 -2.33
N SER A 78 -8.12 -9.48 -2.92
CA SER A 78 -7.16 -8.42 -3.26
C SER A 78 -6.42 -7.94 -2.00
N PRO A 79 -5.07 -8.01 -1.97
CA PRO A 79 -4.27 -7.54 -0.84
C PRO A 79 -4.42 -6.04 -0.60
N PHE A 80 -4.95 -5.31 -1.59
CA PHE A 80 -5.08 -3.86 -1.60
C PHE A 80 -6.39 -3.34 -1.00
N LYS A 81 -7.17 -4.21 -0.32
CA LYS A 81 -8.47 -3.82 0.25
C LYS A 81 -8.33 -2.73 1.31
N ASN A 82 -7.42 -2.90 2.26
CA ASN A 82 -7.15 -1.93 3.32
C ASN A 82 -5.67 -1.96 3.73
N VAL A 83 -5.27 -1.04 4.61
CA VAL A 83 -3.87 -0.94 5.05
C VAL A 83 -3.39 -2.24 5.70
N SER A 84 -4.16 -2.85 6.60
CA SER A 84 -3.78 -4.11 7.25
C SER A 84 -3.52 -5.24 6.26
N THR A 85 -4.34 -5.40 5.22
CA THR A 85 -4.13 -6.44 4.20
C THR A 85 -2.92 -6.13 3.33
N LEU A 86 -2.65 -4.85 3.04
CA LEU A 86 -1.46 -4.44 2.29
C LEU A 86 -0.19 -4.71 3.08
N VAL A 87 -0.16 -4.33 4.36
CA VAL A 87 0.98 -4.61 5.26
C VAL A 87 1.24 -6.12 5.36
N ALA A 88 0.18 -6.92 5.52
CA ALA A 88 0.32 -8.37 5.55
C ALA A 88 0.86 -8.93 4.23
N HIS A 89 0.45 -8.38 3.09
CA HIS A 89 0.95 -8.79 1.79
C HIS A 89 2.44 -8.46 1.60
N ILE A 90 2.85 -7.25 1.95
CA ILE A 90 4.28 -6.85 1.93
C ILE A 90 5.08 -7.80 2.85
N ASP A 91 4.59 -8.08 4.06
CA ASP A 91 5.24 -9.01 5.00
C ASP A 91 5.43 -10.41 4.40
N THR A 92 4.44 -10.94 3.68
CA THR A 92 4.55 -12.22 2.95
C THR A 92 5.62 -12.16 1.86
N LEU A 93 5.63 -11.10 1.04
CA LEU A 93 6.63 -10.94 -0.03
C LEU A 93 8.06 -10.84 0.52
N LEU A 94 8.25 -10.14 1.65
CA LEU A 94 9.56 -10.03 2.30
C LEU A 94 10.05 -11.34 2.91
N LYS A 95 9.12 -12.25 3.25
CA LYS A 95 9.46 -13.60 3.74
C LYS A 95 9.77 -14.60 2.62
N GLY A 96 9.50 -14.25 1.37
CA GLY A 96 9.80 -15.07 0.20
C GLY A 96 8.88 -16.29 0.03
N GLU A 97 7.61 -16.19 0.44
CA GLU A 97 6.59 -17.22 0.26
C GLU A 97 5.77 -17.07 -1.04
#